data_AF-A0A973RUF5-F1
#
_entry.id   AF-A0A973RUF5-F1
#
_cell.length_a   1.000
_cell.length_b   1.000
_cell.length_c   1.000
_cell.angle_alpha   90.00
_cell.angle_beta   90.00
_cell.angle_gamma   90.00
#
_symmetry.space_group_name_H-M   'P 1'
#
loop_
_entity.id
_entity.type
_entity.pdbx_description
1 polymer ?
#
loop_
_entity_poly.entity_id
_entity_poly.type
_entity_poly.pdbx_seq_one_letter_code
_entity_poly.pdbx_strand_id
1 'polypeptide(L)'
;ALSGIAWWNTDIGGFHGGDPDDPAYREVMVRWFQFGALSPLMRLHGFRDPGMPLGPEMTGGPNEVWSYGEEAGAILERYLRLRERLKPYVLDVMREAHEEGLPVMRPLFLEFPEDQAAWAVDDAYLFGRDLLVAPVLTAGASARTVYLPVGATWTDAWTGRTYEGGATVTVEAPLERIPLFLRDGVRLPIASQEEVPR
;
A
#
# COMPACT_ATOMS: atom_id res chain seq x y z
N ALA A 1 -9.60 -11.46 -3.33
CA ALA A 1 -10.76 -10.60 -3.00
C ALA A 1 -12.08 -11.25 -3.39
N LEU A 2 -12.43 -11.32 -4.69
CA LEU A 2 -13.76 -11.75 -5.15
C LEU A 2 -14.13 -13.22 -4.88
N SER A 3 -13.15 -14.07 -4.58
CA SER A 3 -13.36 -15.46 -4.17
C SER A 3 -13.84 -15.62 -2.73
N GLY A 4 -14.26 -14.54 -2.05
CA GLY A 4 -14.78 -14.57 -0.68
C GLY A 4 -13.71 -14.63 0.43
N ILE A 5 -12.44 -14.43 0.09
CA ILE A 5 -11.34 -14.41 1.06
C ILE A 5 -10.94 -12.96 1.35
N ALA A 6 -11.50 -12.40 2.42
CA ALA A 6 -11.26 -11.01 2.83
C ALA A 6 -9.95 -10.83 3.62
N TRP A 7 -9.53 -11.87 4.36
CA TRP A 7 -8.32 -11.85 5.18
C TRP A 7 -7.15 -12.41 4.38
N TRP A 8 -6.32 -11.52 3.88
CA TRP A 8 -5.21 -11.86 3.00
C TRP A 8 -4.01 -10.94 3.26
N ASN A 9 -2.80 -11.44 2.97
CA ASN A 9 -1.56 -10.69 3.00
C ASN A 9 -0.48 -11.38 2.16
N THR A 10 0.69 -10.74 2.09
CA THR A 10 1.92 -11.32 1.55
C THR A 10 3.02 -11.39 2.60
N ASP A 11 4.14 -12.00 2.23
CA ASP A 11 5.44 -11.70 2.82
C ASP A 11 5.90 -10.34 2.28
N ILE A 12 5.96 -9.31 3.13
CA ILE A 12 6.46 -7.99 2.71
C ILE A 12 7.94 -8.12 2.31
N GLY A 13 8.25 -7.71 1.07
CA GLY A 13 9.57 -7.88 0.45
C GLY A 13 9.77 -9.22 -0.27
N GLY A 14 8.76 -10.10 -0.29
CA GLY A 14 8.88 -11.43 -0.86
C GLY A 14 9.56 -12.43 0.08
N PHE A 15 9.54 -13.71 -0.30
CA PHE A 15 10.02 -14.78 0.58
C PHE A 15 11.52 -15.06 0.45
N HIS A 16 12.09 -15.13 -0.76
CA HIS A 16 13.50 -15.51 -0.97
C HIS A 16 14.29 -14.43 -1.73
N GLY A 17 15.62 -14.46 -1.59
CA GLY A 17 16.57 -13.74 -2.46
C GLY A 17 16.78 -12.25 -2.13
N GLY A 18 16.26 -11.80 -1.00
CA GLY A 18 16.32 -10.41 -0.58
C GLY A 18 17.48 -10.14 0.35
N ASP A 19 18.48 -9.37 -0.08
CA ASP A 19 19.63 -8.94 0.72
C ASP A 19 19.38 -7.54 1.32
N PRO A 20 19.26 -7.39 2.65
CA PRO A 20 19.08 -6.10 3.31
C PRO A 20 20.20 -5.09 3.05
N ASP A 21 21.38 -5.51 2.57
CA ASP A 21 22.49 -4.64 2.20
C ASP A 21 22.49 -4.20 0.73
N ASP A 22 21.68 -4.82 -0.12
CA ASP A 22 21.51 -4.42 -1.53
C ASP A 22 20.58 -3.20 -1.67
N PRO A 23 21.05 -2.05 -2.19
CA PRO A 23 20.22 -0.88 -2.45
C PRO A 23 19.00 -1.15 -3.36
N ALA A 24 19.14 -2.04 -4.35
CA ALA A 24 18.03 -2.37 -5.24
C ALA A 24 16.94 -3.14 -4.49
N TYR A 25 17.33 -4.06 -3.60
CA TYR A 25 16.38 -4.77 -2.76
C TYR A 25 15.75 -3.85 -1.69
N ARG A 26 16.49 -2.88 -1.15
CA ARG A 26 15.91 -1.88 -0.22
C ARG A 26 14.77 -1.10 -0.86
N GLU A 27 14.89 -0.73 -2.14
CA GLU A 27 13.77 -0.12 -2.89
C GLU A 27 12.56 -1.05 -2.92
N VAL A 28 12.74 -2.32 -3.30
CA VAL A 28 11.67 -3.32 -3.32
C VAL A 28 11.03 -3.47 -1.94
N MET A 29 11.84 -3.57 -0.88
CA MET A 29 11.36 -3.66 0.50
C MET A 29 10.49 -2.45 0.84
N VAL A 30 10.95 -1.23 0.56
CA VAL A 30 10.17 -0.01 0.80
C VAL A 30 8.85 -0.04 0.04
N ARG A 31 8.86 -0.26 -1.28
CA ARG A 31 7.63 -0.27 -2.10
C ARG A 31 6.64 -1.34 -1.66
N TRP A 32 7.13 -2.52 -1.30
CA TRP A 32 6.27 -3.60 -0.80
C TRP A 32 5.75 -3.31 0.60
N PHE A 33 6.53 -2.69 1.47
CA PHE A 33 6.09 -2.33 2.82
C PHE A 33 4.98 -1.27 2.79
N GLN A 34 5.07 -0.32 1.86
CA GLN A 34 4.00 0.64 1.59
C GLN A 34 2.68 -0.05 1.22
N PHE A 35 2.74 -1.01 0.29
CA PHE A 35 1.61 -1.85 -0.09
C PHE A 35 1.09 -2.70 1.08
N GLY A 36 2.00 -3.30 1.86
CA GLY A 36 1.67 -4.16 3.01
C GLY A 36 0.96 -3.41 4.13
N ALA A 37 1.31 -2.14 4.37
CA ALA A 37 0.60 -1.28 5.32
C ALA A 37 -0.87 -1.04 4.92
N LEU A 38 -1.16 -1.11 3.63
CA LEU A 38 -2.48 -0.90 3.02
C LEU A 38 -3.10 -2.20 2.50
N SER A 39 -2.67 -3.32 3.05
CA SER A 39 -3.25 -4.65 2.87
C SER A 39 -4.13 -5.03 4.07
N PRO A 40 -5.02 -6.05 3.96
CA PRO A 40 -5.92 -6.45 5.04
C PRO A 40 -5.16 -6.76 6.33
N LEU A 41 -4.08 -7.54 6.21
CA LEU A 41 -3.11 -7.76 7.28
C LEU A 41 -1.75 -7.23 6.85
N MET A 42 -1.06 -6.55 7.77
CA MET A 42 0.31 -6.09 7.59
C MET A 42 1.25 -7.08 8.28
N ARG A 43 2.11 -7.75 7.52
CA ARG A 43 3.01 -8.79 8.03
C ARG A 43 4.36 -8.77 7.34
N LEU A 44 5.41 -8.53 8.12
CA LEU A 44 6.80 -8.62 7.67
C LEU A 44 7.33 -10.04 7.90
N HIS A 45 7.78 -10.69 6.83
CA HIS A 45 8.35 -12.04 6.88
C HIS A 45 9.19 -12.30 5.63
N GLY A 46 10.12 -13.25 5.71
CA GLY A 46 10.88 -13.77 4.59
C GLY A 46 12.19 -14.41 5.04
N PHE A 47 12.80 -15.14 4.13
CA PHE A 47 14.14 -15.71 4.22
C PHE A 47 15.10 -14.77 3.48
N ARG A 48 15.76 -13.90 4.24
CA ARG A 48 16.70 -12.89 3.70
C ARG A 48 18.08 -13.46 3.48
N ASP A 49 18.80 -12.85 2.55
CA ASP A 49 20.23 -13.10 2.38
C ASP A 49 21.06 -12.25 3.36
N PRO A 50 22.29 -12.67 3.70
CA PRO A 50 22.85 -14.00 3.44
C PRO A 50 22.14 -15.07 4.28
N GLY A 51 21.58 -16.08 3.62
CA GLY A 51 20.97 -17.23 4.29
C GLY A 51 22.00 -18.27 4.71
N MET A 52 21.68 -19.04 5.75
CA MET A 52 22.47 -20.22 6.13
C MET A 52 22.21 -21.39 5.17
N PRO A 53 23.17 -22.32 5.01
CA PRO A 53 22.95 -23.56 4.25
C PRO A 53 21.72 -24.34 4.76
N LEU A 54 21.07 -25.07 3.85
CA LEU A 54 19.92 -25.94 4.16
C LEU A 54 20.24 -26.91 5.30
N GLY A 55 19.46 -26.83 6.38
CA GLY A 55 19.64 -27.66 7.57
C GLY A 55 18.63 -27.30 8.68
N PRO A 56 18.54 -28.09 9.75
CA PRO A 56 17.57 -27.87 10.84
C PRO A 56 17.78 -26.55 11.58
N GLU A 57 19.00 -26.02 11.58
CA GLU A 57 19.38 -24.74 12.23
C GLU A 57 19.37 -23.55 11.24
N MET A 58 18.82 -23.74 10.04
CA MET A 58 18.89 -22.69 9.03
C MET A 58 18.04 -21.48 9.41
N THR A 59 18.61 -20.31 9.23
CA THR A 59 17.89 -19.03 9.27
C THR A 59 18.34 -18.16 8.12
N GLY A 60 17.46 -17.26 7.69
CA GLY A 60 17.84 -16.16 6.82
C GLY A 60 18.62 -15.09 7.59
N GLY A 61 19.07 -14.07 6.86
CA GLY A 61 19.59 -12.83 7.39
C GLY A 61 18.54 -12.01 8.15
N PRO A 62 18.94 -10.85 8.72
CA PRO A 62 18.06 -10.00 9.52
C PRO A 62 16.89 -9.45 8.68
N ASN A 63 15.74 -9.23 9.32
CA ASN A 63 14.51 -8.81 8.63
C ASN A 63 13.70 -7.78 9.42
N GLU A 64 14.22 -7.27 10.52
CA GLU A 64 13.59 -6.19 11.27
C GLU A 64 13.66 -4.88 10.49
N VAL A 65 12.75 -3.94 10.75
CA VAL A 65 12.65 -2.68 9.97
C VAL A 65 13.93 -1.82 10.00
N TRP A 66 14.76 -1.94 11.04
CA TRP A 66 16.05 -1.26 11.16
C TRP A 66 17.19 -1.95 10.41
N SER A 67 16.95 -3.10 9.77
CA SER A 67 17.98 -3.88 9.06
C SER A 67 18.28 -3.38 7.65
N TYR A 68 17.50 -2.41 7.15
CA TYR A 68 17.51 -1.97 5.76
C TYR A 68 18.24 -0.64 5.54
N GLY A 69 19.13 -0.25 6.46
CA GLY A 69 19.78 1.05 6.45
C GLY A 69 18.89 2.19 6.96
N GLU A 70 19.48 3.35 7.20
CA GLU A 70 18.81 4.49 7.87
C GLU A 70 17.65 5.06 7.05
N GLU A 71 17.86 5.30 5.75
CA GLU A 71 16.85 5.89 4.86
C GLU A 71 15.62 4.99 4.72
N ALA A 72 15.81 3.72 4.33
CA ALA A 72 14.70 2.80 4.19
C ALA A 72 14.04 2.54 5.55
N GLY A 73 14.81 2.32 6.61
CA GLY A 73 14.30 2.10 7.96
C GLY A 73 13.38 3.22 8.45
N ALA A 74 13.74 4.48 8.21
CA ALA A 74 12.90 5.63 8.53
C ALA A 74 11.56 5.62 7.76
N ILE A 75 11.58 5.21 6.49
CA ILE A 75 10.36 5.05 5.69
C ILE A 75 9.50 3.90 6.24
N LEU A 76 10.09 2.73 6.52
CA LEU A 76 9.35 1.58 7.07
C LEU A 76 8.69 1.95 8.42
N GLU A 77 9.39 2.66 9.30
CA GLU A 77 8.84 3.15 10.56
C GLU A 77 7.64 4.08 10.34
N ARG A 78 7.73 5.00 9.37
CA ARG A 78 6.62 5.90 9.01
C ARG A 78 5.37 5.12 8.61
N TYR A 79 5.51 4.03 7.86
CA TYR A 79 4.38 3.20 7.45
C TYR A 79 3.84 2.31 8.57
N LEU A 80 4.67 1.89 9.55
CA LEU A 80 4.17 1.28 10.79
C LEU A 80 3.26 2.26 11.55
N ARG A 81 3.70 3.51 11.69
CA ARG A 81 2.91 4.57 12.36
C ARG A 81 1.64 4.89 11.57
N LEU A 82 1.71 4.93 10.24
CA LEU A 82 0.54 5.07 9.38
C LEU A 82 -0.46 3.94 9.62
N ARG A 83 -0.01 2.67 9.66
CA ARG A 83 -0.87 1.52 9.93
C ARG A 83 -1.58 1.64 11.27
N GLU A 84 -0.88 2.05 12.32
CA GLU A 84 -1.49 2.27 13.64
C GLU A 84 -2.52 3.41 13.61
N ARG A 85 -2.23 4.52 12.91
CA ARG A 85 -3.20 5.61 12.72
C ARG A 85 -4.45 5.15 11.97
N LEU A 86 -4.29 4.27 10.99
CA LEU A 86 -5.41 3.72 10.20
C LEU A 86 -6.15 2.58 10.89
N LYS A 87 -5.68 2.07 12.03
CA LYS A 87 -6.27 0.92 12.72
C LYS A 87 -7.78 1.03 12.95
N PRO A 88 -8.36 2.17 13.38
CA PRO A 88 -9.81 2.30 13.49
C PRO A 88 -10.53 2.07 12.15
N TYR A 89 -10.04 2.69 11.08
CA TYR A 89 -10.59 2.51 9.73
C TYR A 89 -10.47 1.05 9.26
N VAL A 90 -9.31 0.41 9.47
CA VAL A 90 -9.09 -1.01 9.15
C VAL A 90 -10.13 -1.89 9.86
N LEU A 91 -10.41 -1.63 11.15
CA LEU A 91 -11.39 -2.40 11.91
C LEU A 91 -12.81 -2.20 11.39
N ASP A 92 -13.16 -0.98 10.96
CA ASP A 92 -14.46 -0.70 10.35
C ASP A 92 -14.62 -1.44 9.01
N VAL A 93 -13.59 -1.42 8.15
CA VAL A 93 -13.60 -2.17 6.88
C VAL A 93 -13.62 -3.68 7.11
N MET A 94 -12.95 -4.18 8.15
CA MET A 94 -13.00 -5.60 8.53
C MET A 94 -14.37 -6.00 9.08
N ARG A 95 -15.06 -5.11 9.79
CA ARG A 95 -16.45 -5.33 10.24
C ARG A 95 -17.39 -5.41 9.04
N GLU A 96 -17.28 -4.50 8.07
CA GLU A 96 -18.04 -4.56 6.82
C GLU A 96 -17.79 -5.88 6.07
N ALA A 97 -16.54 -6.35 6.02
CA ALA A 97 -16.23 -7.64 5.44
C ALA A 97 -16.90 -8.81 6.17
N HIS A 98 -17.02 -8.74 7.50
CA HIS A 98 -17.71 -9.74 8.31
C HIS A 98 -19.23 -9.71 8.12
N GLU A 99 -19.83 -8.52 8.09
CA GLU A 99 -21.28 -8.33 8.07
C GLU A 99 -21.88 -8.46 6.66
N GLU A 100 -21.17 -7.98 5.64
CA GLU A 100 -21.69 -7.85 4.26
C GLU A 100 -20.95 -8.75 3.25
N GLY A 101 -19.82 -9.36 3.65
CA GLY A 101 -19.00 -10.18 2.75
C GLY A 101 -18.19 -9.38 1.72
N LEU A 102 -18.12 -8.05 1.88
CA LEU A 102 -17.33 -7.19 0.99
C LEU A 102 -15.82 -7.38 1.23
N PRO A 103 -14.98 -7.45 0.16
CA PRO A 103 -13.54 -7.52 0.34
C PRO A 103 -12.96 -6.26 1.00
N VAL A 104 -11.86 -6.44 1.75
CA VAL A 104 -11.12 -5.32 2.34
C VAL A 104 -10.31 -4.57 1.26
N MET A 105 -9.67 -5.29 0.35
CA MET A 105 -9.10 -4.72 -0.88
C MET A 105 -10.07 -4.99 -2.03
N ARG A 106 -10.56 -3.94 -2.68
CA ARG A 106 -11.62 -3.99 -3.69
C ARG A 106 -11.07 -3.58 -5.05
N PRO A 107 -11.26 -4.37 -6.11
CA PRO A 107 -11.04 -3.86 -7.46
C PRO A 107 -11.99 -2.69 -7.73
N LEU A 108 -11.58 -1.72 -8.54
CA LEU A 108 -12.32 -0.47 -8.68
C LEU A 108 -13.75 -0.68 -9.20
N PHE A 109 -13.94 -1.61 -10.14
CA PHE A 109 -15.26 -1.94 -10.67
C PHE A 109 -16.27 -2.44 -9.64
N LEU A 110 -15.84 -2.90 -8.46
CA LEU A 110 -16.77 -3.33 -7.41
C LEU A 110 -17.56 -2.15 -6.85
N GLU A 111 -16.92 -0.99 -6.71
CA GLU A 111 -17.51 0.25 -6.20
C GLU A 111 -17.99 1.18 -7.33
N PHE A 112 -17.49 0.97 -8.54
CA PHE A 112 -17.79 1.76 -9.74
C PHE A 112 -18.18 0.85 -10.93
N PRO A 113 -19.26 0.04 -10.83
CA PRO A 113 -19.57 -0.95 -11.85
C PRO A 113 -20.01 -0.35 -13.19
N GLU A 114 -20.57 0.87 -13.19
CA GLU A 114 -20.96 1.60 -14.41
C GLU A 114 -19.76 2.26 -15.12
N ASP A 115 -18.61 2.37 -14.46
CA ASP A 115 -17.40 2.94 -15.03
C ASP A 115 -16.60 1.88 -15.79
N GLN A 116 -16.71 1.86 -17.12
CA GLN A 116 -16.02 0.89 -17.98
C GLN A 116 -14.50 0.93 -17.82
N ALA A 117 -13.90 2.09 -17.51
CA ALA A 117 -12.46 2.18 -17.31
C ALA A 117 -12.03 1.51 -16.00
N ALA A 118 -12.88 1.54 -14.96
CA ALA A 118 -12.61 0.88 -13.67
C ALA A 118 -12.50 -0.65 -13.79
N TRP A 119 -13.10 -1.26 -14.82
CA TRP A 119 -12.96 -2.70 -15.11
C TRP A 119 -11.60 -3.10 -15.69
N ALA A 120 -10.88 -2.16 -16.28
CA ALA A 120 -9.58 -2.39 -16.92
C ALA A 120 -8.40 -2.11 -15.97
N VAL A 121 -8.64 -1.53 -14.79
CA VAL A 121 -7.57 -1.21 -13.84
C VAL A 121 -7.17 -2.45 -13.04
N ASP A 122 -5.91 -2.83 -13.16
CA ASP A 122 -5.29 -3.97 -12.48
C ASP A 122 -4.10 -3.57 -11.58
N ASP A 123 -3.74 -2.27 -11.55
CA ASP A 123 -2.58 -1.72 -10.86
C ASP A 123 -2.94 -0.71 -9.74
N ALA A 124 -4.23 -0.63 -9.39
CA ALA A 124 -4.78 0.14 -8.28
C ALA A 124 -6.03 -0.54 -7.70
N TYR A 125 -6.35 -0.25 -6.44
CA TYR A 125 -7.49 -0.84 -5.73
C TYR A 125 -8.02 0.13 -4.68
N LEU A 126 -9.22 -0.13 -4.16
CA LEU A 126 -9.74 0.56 -2.97
C LEU A 126 -9.45 -0.28 -1.72
N PHE A 127 -8.90 0.35 -0.70
CA PHE A 127 -8.79 -0.19 0.64
C PHE A 127 -10.00 0.26 1.45
N GLY A 128 -10.97 -0.63 1.63
CA GLY A 128 -12.35 -0.25 1.96
C GLY A 128 -13.02 0.48 0.80
N ARG A 129 -13.96 1.38 1.10
CA ARG A 129 -14.67 2.20 0.09
C ARG A 129 -14.07 3.59 -0.13
N ASP A 130 -13.23 4.06 0.81
CA ASP A 130 -12.86 5.48 0.89
C ASP A 130 -11.44 5.82 0.42
N LEU A 131 -10.55 4.82 0.33
CA LEU A 131 -9.13 5.03 0.07
C LEU A 131 -8.68 4.28 -1.18
N LEU A 132 -8.38 5.01 -2.26
CA LEU A 132 -7.73 4.45 -3.45
C LEU A 132 -6.23 4.38 -3.22
N VAL A 133 -5.67 3.19 -3.47
CA VAL A 133 -4.26 2.87 -3.33
C VAL A 133 -3.70 2.49 -4.70
N ALA A 134 -2.61 3.14 -5.10
CA ALA A 134 -1.92 2.84 -6.36
C ALA A 134 -0.43 2.51 -6.08
N PRO A 135 -0.09 1.23 -5.80
CA PRO A 135 1.28 0.79 -5.44
C PRO A 135 2.30 0.92 -6.56
N VAL A 136 3.47 1.51 -6.33
CA VAL A 136 4.53 1.59 -7.35
C VAL A 136 5.11 0.19 -7.64
N LEU A 137 4.98 -0.29 -8.88
CA LEU A 137 5.36 -1.65 -9.30
C LEU A 137 6.62 -1.70 -10.19
N THR A 138 7.30 -0.57 -10.39
CA THR A 138 8.46 -0.46 -11.28
C THR A 138 9.64 0.14 -10.54
N ALA A 139 10.80 -0.52 -10.60
CA ALA A 139 12.03 -0.05 -9.98
C ALA A 139 12.48 1.30 -10.56
N GLY A 140 13.00 2.18 -9.71
CA GLY A 140 13.46 3.52 -10.04
C GLY A 140 12.33 4.53 -10.34
N ALA A 141 11.06 4.14 -10.26
CA ALA A 141 9.95 5.05 -10.55
C ALA A 141 9.78 6.09 -9.42
N SER A 142 9.74 7.37 -9.81
CA SER A 142 9.48 8.52 -8.93
C SER A 142 8.13 9.21 -9.21
N ALA A 143 7.38 8.71 -10.18
CA ALA A 143 6.05 9.14 -10.53
C ALA A 143 5.28 7.96 -11.15
N ARG A 144 3.95 8.02 -11.13
CA ARG A 144 3.13 7.07 -11.87
C ARG A 144 1.82 7.68 -12.33
N THR A 145 1.22 7.02 -13.31
CA THR A 145 -0.12 7.31 -13.80
C THR A 145 -1.14 6.51 -13.01
N VAL A 146 -2.27 7.13 -12.65
CA VAL A 146 -3.35 6.54 -11.86
C VAL A 146 -4.69 6.94 -12.48
N TYR A 147 -5.58 5.98 -12.68
CA TYR A 147 -6.98 6.26 -13.03
C TYR A 147 -7.80 6.54 -11.77
N LEU A 148 -8.58 7.62 -11.80
CA LEU A 148 -9.49 8.03 -10.74
C LEU A 148 -10.93 7.78 -11.22
N PRO A 149 -11.67 6.84 -10.64
CA PRO A 149 -13.01 6.47 -11.09
C PRO A 149 -14.00 7.63 -11.14
N VAL A 150 -14.91 7.61 -12.11
CA VAL A 150 -15.98 8.61 -12.27
C VAL A 150 -17.04 8.48 -11.17
N GLY A 151 -17.76 9.57 -10.89
CA GLY A 151 -18.84 9.59 -9.90
C GLY A 151 -18.38 9.85 -8.47
N ALA A 152 -17.10 10.20 -8.28
CA ALA A 152 -16.54 10.67 -7.03
C ALA A 152 -15.51 11.78 -7.27
N THR A 153 -15.22 12.55 -6.23
CA THR A 153 -14.04 13.42 -6.16
C THR A 153 -12.92 12.71 -5.42
N TRP A 154 -11.68 13.00 -5.81
CA TRP A 154 -10.50 12.29 -5.29
C TRP A 154 -9.46 13.30 -4.80
N THR A 155 -9.17 13.27 -3.51
CA THR A 155 -8.17 14.15 -2.90
C THR A 155 -6.89 13.37 -2.67
N ASP A 156 -5.79 13.79 -3.29
CA ASP A 156 -4.45 13.28 -3.00
C ASP A 156 -4.15 13.48 -1.50
N ALA A 157 -3.92 12.37 -0.79
CA ALA A 157 -3.78 12.36 0.66
C ALA A 157 -2.50 13.05 1.16
N TRP A 158 -1.52 13.28 0.28
CA TRP A 158 -0.25 13.92 0.62
C TRP A 158 -0.25 15.41 0.30
N THR A 159 -0.83 15.80 -0.83
CA THR A 159 -0.80 17.18 -1.32
C THR A 159 -2.07 17.97 -1.02
N GLY A 160 -3.17 17.28 -0.70
CA GLY A 160 -4.49 17.88 -0.52
C GLY A 160 -5.14 18.34 -1.84
N ARG A 161 -4.50 18.08 -2.99
CA ARG A 161 -5.06 18.42 -4.29
C ARG A 161 -6.23 17.51 -4.63
N THR A 162 -7.38 18.11 -4.95
CA THR A 162 -8.58 17.40 -5.38
C THR A 162 -8.66 17.33 -6.90
N TYR A 163 -9.13 16.19 -7.39
CA TYR A 163 -9.39 15.89 -8.79
C TYR A 163 -10.84 15.44 -8.94
N GLU A 164 -11.45 15.80 -10.06
CA GLU A 164 -12.69 15.18 -10.51
C GLU A 164 -12.40 13.76 -11.00
N GLY A 165 -13.29 12.81 -10.70
CA GLY A 165 -13.23 11.45 -11.21
C GLY A 165 -13.46 11.35 -12.72
N GLY A 166 -13.22 10.16 -13.28
CA GLY A 166 -13.25 9.91 -14.73
C GLY A 166 -11.98 10.40 -15.43
N ALA A 167 -10.89 10.55 -14.68
CA ALA A 167 -9.65 11.14 -15.15
C ALA A 167 -8.44 10.26 -14.84
N THR A 168 -7.47 10.29 -15.74
CA THR A 168 -6.15 9.70 -15.53
C THR A 168 -5.17 10.81 -15.18
N VAL A 169 -4.48 10.68 -14.05
CA VAL A 169 -3.55 11.68 -13.53
C VAL A 169 -2.16 11.09 -13.38
N THR A 170 -1.12 11.86 -13.68
CA THR A 170 0.26 11.52 -13.33
C THR A 170 0.62 12.26 -12.05
N VAL A 171 1.05 11.51 -11.05
CA VAL A 171 1.39 12.03 -9.72
C VAL A 171 2.79 11.63 -9.29
N GLU A 172 3.38 12.44 -8.42
CA GLU A 172 4.65 12.13 -7.80
C GLU A 172 4.50 10.90 -6.90
N ALA A 173 5.48 10.01 -6.99
CA ALA A 173 5.60 8.80 -6.19
C ALA A 173 7.06 8.63 -5.76
N PRO A 174 7.65 9.59 -5.03
CA PRO A 174 9.01 9.47 -4.51
C PRO A 174 9.10 8.25 -3.58
N LEU A 175 10.33 7.84 -3.21
CA LEU A 175 10.55 6.60 -2.48
C LEU A 175 9.74 6.52 -1.18
N GLU A 176 9.52 7.64 -0.50
CA GLU A 176 8.82 7.74 0.78
C GLU A 176 7.29 7.67 0.65
N ARG A 177 6.72 7.81 -0.56
CA ARG A 177 5.28 7.96 -0.78
C ARG A 177 4.75 6.96 -1.81
N ILE A 178 3.73 6.22 -1.39
CA ILE A 178 2.80 5.53 -2.28
C ILE A 178 1.65 6.49 -2.63
N PRO A 179 1.22 6.61 -3.90
CA PRO A 179 0.06 7.42 -4.24
C PRO A 179 -1.23 6.91 -3.57
N LEU A 180 -1.92 7.84 -2.89
CA LEU A 180 -3.15 7.59 -2.11
C LEU A 180 -4.16 8.70 -2.38
N PHE A 181 -5.41 8.31 -2.60
CA PHE A 181 -6.50 9.26 -2.85
C PHE A 181 -7.70 8.97 -1.95
N LEU A 182 -8.20 10.02 -1.30
CA LEU A 182 -9.37 10.00 -0.44
C LEU A 182 -10.61 10.38 -1.24
N ARG A 183 -11.63 9.53 -1.18
CA ARG A 183 -12.89 9.70 -1.88
C ARG A 183 -13.78 10.75 -1.20
N ASP A 184 -14.44 11.59 -1.98
CA ASP A 184 -15.59 12.43 -1.57
C ASP A 184 -15.37 13.24 -0.28
N GLY A 185 -14.15 13.77 -0.09
CA GLY A 185 -13.79 14.60 1.07
C GLY A 185 -13.61 13.84 2.38
N VAL A 186 -13.59 12.49 2.35
CA VAL A 186 -13.23 11.66 3.50
C VAL A 186 -11.86 12.07 4.02
N ARG A 187 -11.72 12.09 5.34
CA ARG A 187 -10.45 12.38 6.01
C ARG A 187 -9.99 11.17 6.80
N LEU A 188 -8.86 10.61 6.38
CA LEU A 188 -8.14 9.59 7.14
C LEU A 188 -6.80 10.18 7.63
N PRO A 189 -6.27 9.70 8.77
CA PRO A 189 -5.02 10.19 9.35
C PRO A 189 -3.78 9.66 8.59
N ILE A 190 -3.68 9.96 7.29
CA ILE A 190 -2.63 9.49 6.38
C ILE A 190 -1.35 10.31 6.56
N ALA A 191 -1.37 11.58 6.19
CA ALA A 191 -0.26 12.50 6.47
C ALA A 191 -0.27 12.89 7.96
N SER A 192 0.89 12.88 8.62
CA SER A 192 1.00 13.52 9.93
C SER A 192 0.93 15.05 9.75
N GLN A 193 0.52 15.80 10.79
CA GLN A 193 0.52 17.27 10.73
C GLN A 193 1.93 17.89 10.55
N GLU A 194 2.98 17.08 10.60
CA GLU A 194 4.37 17.48 10.36
C GLU A 194 4.76 17.36 8.87
N GLU A 195 3.96 16.68 8.05
CA GLU A 195 4.27 16.35 6.64
C GLU A 195 3.52 17.20 5.61
N VAL A 196 2.56 18.01 6.04
CA VAL A 196 1.87 18.99 5.20
C VAL A 196 2.65 20.31 5.28
N PRO A 197 3.24 20.80 4.18
CA PRO A 197 3.82 22.14 4.18
C PRO A 197 2.73 23.13 4.58
N ARG A 198 3.00 23.99 5.58
CA ARG A 198 2.13 25.13 5.88
C ARG A 198 2.04 26.08 4.70
#